data_AF-A0A318CS15-F1
#
_entry.id   AF-A0A318CS15-F1
#
_cell.length_a   1.000
_cell.length_b   1.000
_cell.length_c   1.000
_cell.angle_alpha   90.00
_cell.angle_beta   90.00
_cell.angle_gamma   90.00
#
_symmetry.space_group_name_H-M   'P 1'
#
loop_
_entity.id
_entity.type
_entity.pdbx_description
1 polymer ?
#
loop_
_entity_poly.entity_id
_entity_poly.type
_entity_poly.pdbx_seq_one_letter_code
_entity_poly.pdbx_strand_id
1 'polypeptide(L)'
;MAKNRQTGKSRQRKESAIRFFFFSVALTSIITLALIVVFLFMEGLPIFSKVSVYDFLFGRYWYPTDDPPDFGIFPLIVASLAVTVMSAVISIPLGVMTALYLAESASARLREWVKPIVELLAALPSVVIGFFGMVVVAPFLQEIFDIPTGLNLFNASLMLAFMSVPTICSISEDAIYSVPIELKEASLALGATHWETIARVILPASLSGISTAIILGMSRAIGETMVVLMIAGGAAQLPSSIFDPVRPMPASIAAEMAEAPFRSDHYYALFATGIVLFAFTLLFNLVSEYISNKYRQVGAATL
;
A
#
# COMPACT_ATOMS: atom_id res chain seq x y z
N MET A 1 16.33 11.61 58.71
CA MET A 1 16.66 12.04 57.33
C MET A 1 17.19 10.91 56.40
N ALA A 2 17.01 9.62 56.69
CA ALA A 2 17.62 8.53 55.90
C ALA A 2 16.66 7.71 54.99
N LYS A 3 15.34 7.94 55.02
CA LYS A 3 14.37 7.05 54.36
C LYS A 3 14.02 7.40 52.90
N ASN A 4 14.47 8.54 52.38
CA ASN A 4 14.14 9.02 51.02
C ASN A 4 15.19 8.71 49.93
N ARG A 5 16.32 8.06 50.24
CA ARG A 5 17.37 7.74 49.24
C ARG A 5 17.24 6.36 48.58
N GLN A 6 16.47 5.42 49.16
CA GLN A 6 16.33 4.05 48.63
C GLN A 6 15.27 3.91 47.51
N THR A 7 14.29 4.81 47.43
CA THR A 7 13.23 4.79 46.42
C THR A 7 13.75 5.15 45.01
N GLY A 8 14.79 5.98 44.91
CA GLY A 8 15.40 6.36 43.62
C GLY A 8 16.12 5.21 42.90
N LYS A 9 16.88 4.38 43.63
CA LYS A 9 17.68 3.29 43.02
C LYS A 9 16.83 2.13 42.50
N SER A 10 15.73 1.79 43.18
CA SER A 10 14.79 0.75 42.73
C SER A 10 14.01 1.22 41.49
N ARG A 11 13.60 2.50 41.47
CA ARG A 11 12.95 3.12 40.31
C ARG A 11 13.88 3.22 39.10
N GLN A 12 15.12 3.65 39.29
CA GLN A 12 16.13 3.70 38.24
C GLN A 12 16.47 2.31 37.66
N ARG A 13 16.52 1.26 38.48
CA ARG A 13 16.68 -0.12 37.98
C ARG A 13 15.49 -0.60 37.16
N LYS A 14 14.25 -0.28 37.60
CA LYS A 14 13.03 -0.60 36.84
C LYS A 14 12.98 0.17 35.50
N GLU A 15 13.28 1.47 35.51
CA GLU A 15 13.37 2.30 34.31
C GLU A 15 14.45 1.77 33.34
N SER A 16 15.62 1.40 33.85
CA SER A 16 16.68 0.81 33.03
C SER A 16 16.32 -0.56 32.47
N ALA A 17 15.59 -1.39 33.23
CA ALA A 17 15.12 -2.70 32.77
C ALA A 17 14.08 -2.56 31.65
N ILE A 18 13.12 -1.63 31.81
CA ILE A 18 12.12 -1.31 30.78
C ILE A 18 12.81 -0.77 29.52
N ARG A 19 13.78 0.14 29.67
CA ARG A 19 14.55 0.67 28.55
C ARG A 19 15.33 -0.41 27.81
N PHE A 20 16.00 -1.32 28.54
CA PHE A 20 16.73 -2.44 27.95
C PHE A 20 15.80 -3.43 27.25
N PHE A 21 14.61 -3.69 27.82
CA PHE A 21 13.59 -4.51 27.20
C PHE A 21 13.13 -3.91 25.86
N PHE A 22 12.69 -2.66 25.83
CA PHE A 22 12.27 -2.00 24.58
C PHE A 22 13.41 -1.89 23.56
N PHE A 23 14.62 -1.62 24.02
CA PHE A 23 15.80 -1.61 23.15
C PHE A 23 16.06 -2.99 22.53
N SER A 24 15.93 -4.06 23.30
CA SER A 24 16.11 -5.43 22.82
C SER A 24 15.04 -5.81 21.80
N VAL A 25 13.78 -5.45 22.04
CA VAL A 25 12.68 -5.70 21.09
C VAL A 25 12.89 -4.94 19.77
N ALA A 26 13.26 -3.66 19.85
CA ALA A 26 13.56 -2.84 18.68
C ALA A 26 14.77 -3.40 17.90
N LEU A 27 15.84 -3.79 18.61
CA LEU A 27 17.04 -4.37 18.01
C LEU A 27 16.73 -5.70 17.31
N THR A 28 16.00 -6.61 17.97
CA THR A 28 15.57 -7.88 17.36
C THR A 28 14.77 -7.63 16.09
N SER A 29 13.83 -6.68 16.12
CA SER A 29 13.01 -6.33 14.94
C SER A 29 13.86 -5.86 13.76
N ILE A 30 14.84 -4.97 14.02
CA ILE A 30 15.77 -4.46 12.99
C ILE A 30 16.65 -5.59 12.46
N ILE A 31 17.18 -6.47 13.33
CA ILE A 31 18.00 -7.61 12.92
C ILE A 31 17.19 -8.57 12.06
N THR A 32 15.96 -8.91 12.44
CA THR A 32 15.10 -9.78 11.65
C THR A 32 14.83 -9.20 10.26
N LEU A 33 14.51 -7.90 10.17
CA LEU A 33 14.33 -7.23 8.88
C LEU A 33 15.60 -7.28 8.04
N ALA A 34 16.76 -6.98 8.63
CA ALA A 34 18.04 -7.04 7.95
C ALA A 34 18.37 -8.46 7.45
N LEU A 35 18.07 -9.49 8.25
CA LEU A 35 18.26 -10.89 7.85
C LEU A 35 17.34 -11.29 6.69
N ILE A 36 16.08 -10.85 6.68
CA ILE A 36 15.17 -11.08 5.55
C ILE A 36 15.72 -10.45 4.27
N VAL A 37 16.22 -9.22 4.35
CA VAL A 37 16.83 -8.54 3.20
C VAL A 37 18.08 -9.29 2.75
N VAL A 38 19.01 -9.59 3.66
CA VAL A 38 20.23 -10.33 3.30
C VAL A 38 19.91 -11.68 2.66
N PHE A 39 18.94 -12.43 3.21
CA PHE A 39 18.48 -13.70 2.66
C PHE A 39 17.90 -13.55 1.25
N LEU A 40 17.06 -12.52 1.03
CA LEU A 40 16.49 -12.22 -0.28
C LEU A 40 17.57 -11.99 -1.34
N PHE A 41 18.62 -11.21 -1.00
CA PHE A 41 19.74 -10.96 -1.91
C PHE A 41 20.63 -12.20 -2.11
N MET A 42 20.90 -12.96 -1.05
CA MET A 42 21.69 -14.19 -1.13
C MET A 42 21.07 -15.24 -2.05
N GLU A 43 19.75 -15.42 -1.98
CA GLU A 43 19.04 -16.38 -2.82
C GLU A 43 18.70 -15.80 -4.20
N GLY A 44 18.50 -14.48 -4.36
CA GLY A 44 18.13 -13.92 -5.66
C GLY A 44 19.31 -13.65 -6.60
N LEU A 45 20.49 -13.29 -6.11
CA LEU A 45 21.64 -12.95 -6.96
C LEU A 45 22.21 -14.11 -7.83
N PRO A 46 22.18 -15.39 -7.41
CA PRO A 46 22.73 -16.50 -8.20
C PRO A 46 22.17 -16.64 -9.63
N ILE A 47 20.92 -16.24 -9.89
CA ILE A 47 20.31 -16.36 -11.23
C ILE A 47 21.05 -15.53 -12.29
N PHE A 48 21.70 -14.44 -11.88
CA PHE A 48 22.41 -13.55 -12.80
C PHE A 48 23.72 -14.13 -13.35
N SER A 49 24.12 -15.31 -12.88
CA SER A 49 25.16 -16.11 -13.53
C SER A 49 24.68 -16.80 -14.80
N LYS A 50 23.36 -16.97 -14.97
CA LYS A 50 22.73 -17.64 -16.12
C LYS A 50 21.99 -16.68 -17.04
N VAL A 51 21.34 -15.66 -16.48
CA VAL A 51 20.57 -14.66 -17.22
C VAL A 51 21.16 -13.28 -16.98
N SER A 52 21.29 -12.44 -18.01
CA SER A 52 21.75 -11.08 -17.79
C SER A 52 20.71 -10.26 -17.02
N VAL A 53 21.14 -9.27 -16.25
CA VAL A 53 20.21 -8.36 -15.53
C VAL A 53 19.27 -7.65 -16.53
N TYR A 54 19.74 -7.34 -17.73
CA TYR A 54 18.94 -6.71 -18.77
C TYR A 54 17.83 -7.64 -19.27
N ASP A 55 18.18 -8.88 -19.62
CA ASP A 55 17.21 -9.86 -20.12
C ASP A 55 16.21 -10.26 -19.02
N PHE A 56 16.65 -10.31 -17.77
CA PHE A 56 15.75 -10.53 -16.64
C PHE A 56 14.73 -9.38 -16.49
N LEU A 57 15.18 -8.12 -16.48
CA LEU A 57 14.31 -6.97 -16.23
C LEU A 57 13.42 -6.58 -17.42
N PHE A 58 13.96 -6.68 -18.64
CA PHE A 58 13.31 -6.21 -19.87
C PHE A 58 12.84 -7.34 -20.79
N GLY A 59 13.15 -8.59 -20.45
CA GLY A 59 12.63 -9.76 -21.13
C GLY A 59 11.11 -9.83 -21.06
N ARG A 60 10.48 -10.20 -22.18
CA ARG A 60 9.02 -10.13 -22.37
C ARG A 60 8.27 -11.42 -22.03
N TYR A 61 9.01 -12.47 -21.72
CA TYR A 61 8.47 -13.82 -21.55
C TYR A 61 8.91 -14.38 -20.20
N TRP A 62 7.94 -14.93 -19.48
CA TRP A 62 8.16 -15.66 -18.25
C TRP A 62 7.68 -17.09 -18.46
N TYR A 63 8.62 -17.96 -18.85
CA TYR A 63 8.41 -19.40 -19.01
C TYR A 63 9.54 -20.18 -18.30
N PRO A 64 9.52 -20.25 -16.96
CA PRO A 64 10.53 -20.94 -16.18
C PRO A 64 10.64 -22.45 -16.43
N THR A 65 9.59 -23.05 -17.00
CA THR A 65 9.47 -24.49 -17.25
C THR A 65 9.79 -24.90 -18.69
N ASP A 66 10.00 -23.92 -19.59
CA ASP A 66 10.36 -24.20 -20.99
C ASP A 66 11.82 -24.62 -21.12
N ASP A 67 12.18 -25.20 -22.28
CA ASP A 67 13.55 -25.57 -22.62
C ASP A 67 13.95 -24.91 -23.97
N PRO A 68 14.78 -23.86 -23.96
CA PRO A 68 15.42 -23.22 -22.80
C PRO A 68 14.45 -22.36 -21.96
N PRO A 69 14.71 -22.17 -20.66
CA PRO A 69 13.82 -21.40 -19.78
C PRO A 69 13.95 -19.89 -19.98
N ASP A 70 12.83 -19.18 -19.87
CA ASP A 70 12.73 -17.72 -20.00
C ASP A 70 12.33 -17.07 -18.65
N PHE A 71 13.15 -16.11 -18.20
CA PHE A 71 13.00 -15.46 -16.89
C PHE A 71 12.75 -13.94 -17.00
N GLY A 72 12.17 -13.48 -18.11
CA GLY A 72 11.84 -12.07 -18.33
C GLY A 72 10.66 -11.60 -17.47
N ILE A 73 10.92 -10.72 -16.51
CA ILE A 73 9.91 -10.23 -15.55
C ILE A 73 9.24 -8.92 -15.98
N PHE A 74 9.55 -8.39 -17.16
CA PHE A 74 8.98 -7.12 -17.62
C PHE A 74 7.43 -7.12 -17.61
N PRO A 75 6.74 -8.17 -18.08
CA PRO A 75 5.28 -8.24 -17.97
C PRO A 75 4.77 -8.18 -16.52
N LEU A 76 5.50 -8.80 -15.59
CA LEU A 76 5.13 -8.82 -14.16
C LEU A 76 5.29 -7.44 -13.52
N ILE A 77 6.36 -6.71 -13.89
CA ILE A 77 6.58 -5.32 -13.46
C ILE A 77 5.46 -4.43 -13.98
N VAL A 78 5.15 -4.51 -15.28
CA VAL A 78 4.09 -3.71 -15.91
C VAL A 78 2.73 -4.03 -15.28
N ALA A 79 2.42 -5.30 -15.04
CA ALA A 79 1.21 -5.73 -14.37
C ALA A 79 1.09 -5.14 -12.95
N SER A 80 2.14 -5.24 -12.14
CA SER A 80 2.18 -4.67 -10.77
C SER A 80 1.96 -3.16 -10.76
N LEU A 81 2.64 -2.44 -11.65
CA LEU A 81 2.51 -0.98 -11.75
C LEU A 81 1.13 -0.58 -12.26
N ALA A 82 0.61 -1.24 -13.31
CA ALA A 82 -0.68 -0.91 -13.89
C ALA A 82 -1.83 -1.15 -12.90
N VAL A 83 -1.81 -2.27 -12.18
CA VAL A 83 -2.81 -2.57 -11.13
C VAL A 83 -2.74 -1.54 -10.00
N THR A 84 -1.54 -1.16 -9.57
CA THR A 84 -1.35 -0.15 -8.52
C THR A 84 -1.84 1.23 -8.97
N VAL A 85 -1.45 1.67 -10.15
CA VAL A 85 -1.82 2.99 -10.70
C VAL A 85 -3.34 3.07 -10.92
N MET A 86 -3.95 2.04 -11.50
CA MET A 86 -5.39 2.01 -11.72
C MET A 86 -6.16 1.98 -10.39
N SER A 87 -5.67 1.24 -9.39
CA SER A 87 -6.22 1.28 -8.02
C SER A 87 -6.10 2.68 -7.40
N ALA A 88 -4.98 3.37 -7.59
CA ALA A 88 -4.77 4.72 -7.09
C ALA A 88 -5.75 5.73 -7.72
N VAL A 89 -5.94 5.64 -9.04
CA VAL A 89 -6.88 6.50 -9.78
C VAL A 89 -8.30 6.38 -9.26
N ILE A 90 -8.71 5.21 -8.78
CA ILE A 90 -10.05 4.99 -8.20
C ILE A 90 -10.08 5.37 -6.72
N SER A 91 -9.11 4.89 -5.94
CA SER A 91 -9.16 4.97 -4.48
C SER A 91 -8.81 6.34 -3.92
N ILE A 92 -7.90 7.10 -4.55
CA ILE A 92 -7.51 8.42 -4.07
C ILE A 92 -8.68 9.40 -4.15
N PRO A 93 -9.35 9.59 -5.31
CA PRO A 93 -10.48 10.51 -5.38
C PRO A 93 -11.61 10.10 -4.45
N LEU A 94 -11.99 8.80 -4.45
CA LEU A 94 -13.08 8.32 -3.61
C LEU A 94 -12.77 8.46 -2.12
N GLY A 95 -11.55 8.09 -1.69
CA GLY A 95 -11.13 8.19 -0.30
C GLY A 95 -11.07 9.64 0.19
N VAL A 96 -10.43 10.53 -0.58
CA VAL A 96 -10.28 11.94 -0.19
C VAL A 96 -11.62 12.69 -0.26
N MET A 97 -12.46 12.46 -1.27
CA MET A 97 -13.77 13.10 -1.35
C MET A 97 -14.70 12.62 -0.23
N THR A 98 -14.67 11.34 0.12
CA THR A 98 -15.46 10.80 1.23
C THR A 98 -14.99 11.40 2.56
N ALA A 99 -13.68 11.49 2.79
CA ALA A 99 -13.11 12.15 3.96
C ALA A 99 -13.53 13.61 4.07
N LEU A 100 -13.47 14.36 2.95
CA LEU A 100 -13.88 15.75 2.90
C LEU A 100 -15.36 15.93 3.24
N TYR A 101 -16.22 15.09 2.67
CA TYR A 101 -17.65 15.10 2.96
C TYR A 101 -17.92 14.79 4.44
N LEU A 102 -17.28 13.75 4.99
CA LEU A 102 -17.46 13.36 6.39
C LEU A 102 -16.95 14.40 7.39
N ALA A 103 -15.86 15.08 7.07
CA ALA A 103 -15.28 16.10 7.94
C ALA A 103 -16.04 17.43 7.89
N GLU A 104 -16.48 17.87 6.71
CA GLU A 104 -16.97 19.25 6.51
C GLU A 104 -18.48 19.37 6.26
N SER A 105 -19.11 18.36 5.66
CA SER A 105 -20.51 18.46 5.19
C SER A 105 -21.47 17.51 5.92
N ALA A 106 -20.98 16.39 6.45
CA ALA A 106 -21.80 15.38 7.09
C ALA A 106 -22.32 15.87 8.45
N SER A 107 -23.58 15.52 8.76
CA SER A 107 -24.11 15.69 10.11
C SER A 107 -23.39 14.76 11.10
N ALA A 108 -23.32 15.16 12.38
CA ALA A 108 -22.67 14.38 13.43
C ALA A 108 -23.17 12.92 13.48
N ARG A 109 -24.49 12.71 13.33
CA ARG A 109 -25.08 11.37 13.27
C ARG A 109 -24.57 10.56 12.09
N LEU A 110 -24.47 11.15 10.90
CA LEU A 110 -23.98 10.42 9.72
C LEU A 110 -22.52 9.98 9.93
N ARG A 111 -21.70 10.85 10.50
CA ARG A 111 -20.30 10.54 10.84
C ARG A 111 -20.18 9.38 11.84
N GLU A 112 -20.98 9.41 12.91
CA GLU A 112 -21.00 8.37 13.95
C GLU A 112 -21.32 6.97 13.39
N TRP A 113 -22.12 6.88 12.33
CA TRP A 113 -22.45 5.61 11.68
C TRP A 113 -21.47 5.22 10.57
N VAL A 114 -21.08 6.17 9.71
CA VAL A 114 -20.25 5.87 8.54
C VAL A 114 -18.81 5.56 8.93
N LYS A 115 -18.22 6.27 9.90
CA LYS A 115 -16.81 6.07 10.28
C LYS A 115 -16.53 4.64 10.77
N PRO A 116 -17.32 4.06 11.71
CA PRO A 116 -17.15 2.66 12.09
C PRO A 116 -17.33 1.69 10.92
N ILE A 117 -18.27 1.94 10.02
CA ILE A 117 -18.47 1.06 8.83
C ILE A 117 -17.23 1.09 7.95
N VAL A 118 -16.66 2.27 7.68
CA VAL A 118 -15.43 2.40 6.90
C VAL A 118 -14.27 1.67 7.58
N GLU A 119 -14.09 1.84 8.89
CA GLU A 119 -13.06 1.14 9.66
C GLU A 119 -13.24 -0.39 9.66
N LEU A 120 -14.50 -0.87 9.73
CA LEU A 120 -14.81 -2.30 9.62
C LEU A 120 -14.48 -2.85 8.23
N LEU A 121 -14.71 -2.08 7.15
CA LEU A 121 -14.30 -2.48 5.80
C LEU A 121 -12.77 -2.62 5.68
N ALA A 122 -12.00 -1.76 6.35
CA ALA A 122 -10.53 -1.83 6.36
C ALA A 122 -9.98 -3.11 7.04
N ALA A 123 -10.77 -3.69 7.95
CA ALA A 123 -10.43 -4.89 8.73
C ALA A 123 -10.77 -6.21 8.00
N LEU A 124 -11.42 -6.16 6.84
CA LEU A 124 -11.74 -7.36 6.07
C LEU A 124 -10.45 -8.08 5.63
N PRO A 125 -10.37 -9.42 5.80
CA PRO A 125 -9.24 -10.19 5.30
C PRO A 125 -9.12 -10.09 3.78
N SER A 126 -7.89 -9.95 3.27
CA SER A 126 -7.64 -9.80 1.83
C SER A 126 -8.16 -10.98 1.00
N VAL A 127 -8.05 -12.20 1.53
CA VAL A 127 -8.59 -13.41 0.87
C VAL A 127 -10.11 -13.35 0.70
N VAL A 128 -10.84 -12.75 1.65
CA VAL A 128 -12.30 -12.59 1.54
C VAL A 128 -12.64 -11.61 0.42
N ILE A 129 -11.90 -10.51 0.30
CA ILE A 129 -12.05 -9.54 -0.77
C ILE A 129 -11.72 -10.19 -2.13
N GLY A 130 -10.63 -10.95 -2.22
CA GLY A 130 -10.27 -11.69 -3.43
C GLY A 130 -11.33 -12.72 -3.83
N PHE A 131 -11.87 -13.46 -2.86
CA PHE A 131 -12.95 -14.41 -3.12
C PHE A 131 -14.24 -13.73 -3.61
N PHE A 132 -14.64 -12.62 -2.97
CA PHE A 132 -15.78 -11.81 -3.42
C PHE A 132 -15.55 -11.25 -4.83
N GLY A 133 -14.35 -10.74 -5.11
CA GLY A 133 -13.95 -10.25 -6.43
C GLY A 133 -14.03 -11.32 -7.52
N MET A 134 -13.68 -12.57 -7.19
CA MET A 134 -13.75 -13.71 -8.10
C MET A 134 -15.18 -14.20 -8.32
N VAL A 135 -15.98 -14.34 -7.26
CA VAL A 135 -17.28 -15.03 -7.32
C VAL A 135 -18.41 -14.09 -7.70
N VAL A 136 -18.34 -12.82 -7.31
CA VAL A 136 -19.42 -11.84 -7.51
C VAL A 136 -19.03 -10.81 -8.56
N VAL A 137 -17.87 -10.17 -8.39
CA VAL A 137 -17.48 -9.05 -9.25
C VAL A 137 -17.07 -9.53 -10.63
N ALA A 138 -16.32 -10.63 -10.73
CA ALA A 138 -15.87 -11.12 -12.03
C ALA A 138 -17.03 -11.51 -12.96
N PRO A 139 -18.07 -12.27 -12.54
CA PRO A 139 -19.23 -12.53 -13.39
C PRO A 139 -20.02 -11.26 -13.72
N PHE A 140 -20.19 -10.36 -12.75
CA PHE A 140 -20.86 -9.07 -12.97
C PHE A 140 -20.16 -8.23 -14.05
N LEU A 141 -18.82 -8.16 -14.01
CA LEU A 141 -18.04 -7.45 -15.01
C LEU A 141 -18.12 -8.10 -16.40
N GLN A 142 -18.16 -9.43 -16.47
CA GLN A 142 -18.35 -10.16 -17.72
C GLN A 142 -19.67 -9.80 -18.38
N GLU A 143 -20.76 -9.80 -17.62
CA GLU A 143 -22.10 -9.49 -18.14
C GLU A 143 -22.24 -8.03 -18.59
N ILE A 144 -21.73 -7.08 -17.80
CA ILE A 144 -21.93 -5.66 -18.08
C ILE A 144 -21.01 -5.10 -19.17
N PHE A 145 -19.78 -5.62 -19.28
CA PHE A 145 -18.79 -5.15 -20.26
C PHE A 145 -18.63 -6.07 -21.46
N ASP A 146 -19.35 -7.20 -21.50
CA ASP A 146 -19.25 -8.23 -22.55
C ASP A 146 -17.79 -8.69 -22.78
N ILE A 147 -17.09 -8.98 -21.69
CA ILE A 147 -15.68 -9.37 -21.68
C ILE A 147 -15.52 -10.88 -21.45
N PRO A 148 -14.50 -11.53 -22.02
CA PRO A 148 -14.33 -12.98 -21.97
C PRO A 148 -14.00 -13.52 -20.57
N THR A 149 -13.40 -12.69 -19.71
CA THR A 149 -13.08 -13.05 -18.33
C THR A 149 -13.15 -11.83 -17.44
N GLY A 150 -13.73 -12.00 -16.25
CA GLY A 150 -13.72 -11.00 -15.19
C GLY A 150 -12.49 -11.10 -14.29
N LEU A 151 -11.60 -12.08 -14.53
CA LEU A 151 -10.32 -12.18 -13.84
C LEU A 151 -9.26 -11.42 -14.65
N ASN A 152 -9.15 -10.13 -14.38
CA ASN A 152 -8.38 -9.19 -15.19
C ASN A 152 -7.79 -8.05 -14.37
N LEU A 153 -6.95 -7.25 -15.01
CA LEU A 153 -6.31 -6.06 -14.43
C LEU A 153 -7.33 -5.10 -13.80
N PHE A 154 -8.45 -4.82 -14.48
CA PHE A 154 -9.46 -3.90 -13.98
C PHE A 154 -10.12 -4.40 -12.68
N ASN A 155 -10.55 -5.67 -12.63
CA ASN A 155 -11.13 -6.25 -11.42
C ASN A 155 -10.13 -6.26 -10.26
N ALA A 156 -8.87 -6.66 -10.54
CA ALA A 156 -7.79 -6.58 -9.56
C ALA A 156 -7.64 -5.17 -8.98
N SER A 157 -7.58 -4.18 -9.85
CA SER A 157 -7.45 -2.76 -9.46
C SER A 157 -8.65 -2.27 -8.66
N LEU A 158 -9.86 -2.68 -9.04
CA LEU A 158 -11.10 -2.30 -8.37
C LEU A 158 -11.16 -2.86 -6.93
N MET A 159 -10.80 -4.12 -6.73
CA MET A 159 -10.78 -4.73 -5.39
C MET A 159 -9.66 -4.17 -4.51
N LEU A 160 -8.49 -3.86 -5.08
CA LEU A 160 -7.46 -3.12 -4.35
C LEU A 160 -7.91 -1.71 -3.99
N ALA A 161 -8.66 -1.05 -4.87
CA ALA A 161 -9.20 0.26 -4.58
C ALA A 161 -10.23 0.20 -3.45
N PHE A 162 -11.14 -0.79 -3.48
CA PHE A 162 -12.10 -1.05 -2.41
C PHE A 162 -11.42 -1.22 -1.04
N MET A 163 -10.27 -1.90 -1.02
CA MET A 163 -9.45 -2.09 0.18
C MET A 163 -8.70 -0.83 0.63
N SER A 164 -8.28 0.01 -0.32
CA SER A 164 -7.46 1.21 -0.06
C SER A 164 -8.31 2.43 0.34
N VAL A 165 -9.53 2.53 -0.19
CA VAL A 165 -10.47 3.64 0.09
C VAL A 165 -10.68 3.85 1.60
N PRO A 166 -10.97 2.82 2.41
CA PRO A 166 -11.17 3.00 3.84
C PRO A 166 -9.97 3.60 4.58
N THR A 167 -8.77 3.14 4.24
CA THR A 167 -7.52 3.65 4.83
C THR A 167 -7.28 5.11 4.45
N ILE A 168 -7.44 5.43 3.15
CA ILE A 168 -7.29 6.81 2.68
C ILE A 168 -8.34 7.71 3.32
N CYS A 169 -9.60 7.27 3.38
CA CYS A 169 -10.71 8.02 3.93
C CYS A 169 -10.52 8.32 5.43
N SER A 170 -10.29 7.30 6.25
CA SER A 170 -10.19 7.45 7.70
C SER A 170 -9.04 8.38 8.11
N ILE A 171 -7.85 8.20 7.51
CA ILE A 171 -6.67 9.02 7.84
C ILE A 171 -6.81 10.44 7.25
N SER A 172 -7.39 10.59 6.06
CA SER A 172 -7.65 11.92 5.47
C SER A 172 -8.69 12.69 6.28
N GLU A 173 -9.71 12.01 6.81
CA GLU A 173 -10.74 12.64 7.66
C GLU A 173 -10.11 13.20 8.93
N ASP A 174 -9.26 12.42 9.60
CA ASP A 174 -8.55 12.86 10.81
C ASP A 174 -7.61 14.04 10.49
N ALA A 175 -6.94 14.01 9.34
CA ALA A 175 -6.10 15.13 8.88
C ALA A 175 -6.91 16.42 8.65
N ILE A 176 -8.07 16.32 8.00
CA ILE A 176 -8.95 17.47 7.76
C ILE A 176 -9.52 18.00 9.08
N TYR A 177 -9.93 17.10 9.97
CA TYR A 177 -10.49 17.46 11.28
C TYR A 177 -9.46 18.09 12.22
N SER A 178 -8.17 17.87 11.98
CA SER A 178 -7.08 18.49 12.75
C SER A 178 -6.83 19.97 12.42
N VAL A 179 -7.45 20.49 11.35
CA VAL A 179 -7.32 21.91 10.97
C VAL A 179 -7.99 22.77 12.06
N PRO A 180 -7.27 23.76 12.64
CA PRO A 180 -7.82 24.63 13.68
C PRO A 180 -9.11 25.34 13.22
N ILE A 181 -10.13 25.34 14.08
CA ILE A 181 -11.44 25.93 13.76
C ILE A 181 -11.35 27.45 13.53
N GLU A 182 -10.36 28.10 14.15
CA GLU A 182 -10.10 29.53 14.02
C GLU A 182 -9.78 29.92 12.58
N LEU A 183 -9.08 29.06 11.82
CA LEU A 183 -8.78 29.30 10.40
C LEU A 183 -10.05 29.28 9.55
N LYS A 184 -11.00 28.42 9.90
CA LYS A 184 -12.31 28.30 9.25
C LYS A 184 -13.19 29.51 9.55
N GLU A 185 -13.30 29.88 10.82
CA GLU A 185 -14.08 31.05 11.24
C GLU A 185 -13.51 32.36 10.67
N ALA A 186 -12.17 32.51 10.64
CA ALA A 186 -11.53 33.67 10.02
C ALA A 186 -11.81 33.76 8.52
N SER A 187 -11.79 32.64 7.79
CA SER A 187 -12.13 32.61 6.37
C SER A 187 -13.58 33.04 6.12
N LEU A 188 -14.52 32.52 6.91
CA LEU A 188 -15.94 32.88 6.80
C LEU A 188 -16.19 34.35 7.18
N ALA A 189 -15.48 34.88 8.19
CA ALA A 189 -15.58 36.27 8.61
C ALA A 189 -15.09 37.26 7.54
N LEU A 190 -14.18 36.83 6.66
CA LEU A 190 -13.73 37.60 5.48
C LEU A 190 -14.73 37.55 4.31
N GLY A 191 -15.90 36.93 4.49
CA GLY A 191 -16.94 36.81 3.48
C GLY A 191 -16.74 35.64 2.49
N ALA A 192 -15.83 34.71 2.78
CA ALA A 192 -15.67 33.52 1.96
C ALA A 192 -16.87 32.57 2.14
N THR A 193 -17.22 31.86 1.06
CA THR A 193 -18.20 30.78 1.10
C THR A 193 -17.62 29.51 1.72
N HIS A 194 -18.47 28.60 2.20
CA HIS A 194 -18.03 27.30 2.72
C HIS A 194 -17.12 26.54 1.73
N TRP A 195 -17.44 26.58 0.44
CA TRP A 195 -16.61 25.92 -0.58
C TRP A 195 -15.26 26.59 -0.76
N GLU A 196 -15.20 27.91 -0.71
CA GLU A 196 -13.93 28.65 -0.76
C GLU A 196 -13.07 28.38 0.46
N THR A 197 -13.65 28.31 1.66
CA THR A 197 -12.94 27.93 2.88
C THR A 197 -12.38 26.52 2.76
N ILE A 198 -13.17 25.57 2.27
CA ILE A 198 -12.70 24.20 2.03
C ILE A 198 -11.53 24.18 1.04
N ALA A 199 -11.70 24.80 -0.12
CA ALA A 199 -10.74 24.73 -1.22
C ALA A 199 -9.45 25.52 -0.95
N ARG A 200 -9.54 26.66 -0.27
CA ARG A 200 -8.41 27.60 -0.12
C ARG A 200 -7.76 27.59 1.25
N VAL A 201 -8.41 27.03 2.27
CA VAL A 201 -7.89 27.01 3.64
C VAL A 201 -7.73 25.57 4.14
N ILE A 202 -8.81 24.79 4.15
CA ILE A 202 -8.81 23.46 4.79
C ILE A 202 -7.99 22.45 4.00
N LEU A 203 -8.22 22.33 2.68
CA LEU A 203 -7.48 21.40 1.83
C LEU A 203 -5.96 21.72 1.81
N PRO A 204 -5.51 22.97 1.64
CA PRO A 204 -4.09 23.30 1.74
C PRO A 204 -3.49 23.02 3.11
N ALA A 205 -4.21 23.31 4.21
CA ALA A 205 -3.72 23.11 5.57
C ALA A 205 -3.61 21.62 5.95
N SER A 206 -4.48 20.75 5.39
CA SER A 206 -4.49 19.31 5.66
C SER A 206 -3.69 18.48 4.66
N LEU A 207 -3.04 19.11 3.66
CA LEU A 207 -2.41 18.44 2.53
C LEU A 207 -1.33 17.42 2.93
N SER A 208 -0.53 17.71 3.96
CA SER A 208 0.48 16.75 4.45
C SER A 208 -0.15 15.50 5.06
N GLY A 209 -1.28 15.66 5.75
CA GLY A 209 -2.02 14.54 6.33
C GLY A 209 -2.73 13.71 5.26
N ILE A 210 -3.39 14.37 4.30
CA ILE A 210 -4.01 13.70 3.13
C ILE A 210 -2.94 12.97 2.30
N SER A 211 -1.79 13.58 2.06
CA SER A 211 -0.68 12.93 1.36
C SER A 211 -0.22 11.67 2.11
N THR A 212 -0.08 11.75 3.43
CA THR A 212 0.28 10.59 4.26
C THR A 212 -0.78 9.50 4.21
N ALA A 213 -2.07 9.85 4.22
CA ALA A 213 -3.19 8.91 4.07
C ALA A 213 -3.13 8.15 2.73
N ILE A 214 -2.90 8.88 1.63
CA ILE A 214 -2.74 8.31 0.29
C ILE A 214 -1.56 7.35 0.26
N ILE A 215 -0.41 7.76 0.78
CA ILE A 215 0.80 6.93 0.81
C ILE A 215 0.54 5.63 1.57
N LEU A 216 0.00 5.72 2.79
CA LEU A 216 -0.30 4.54 3.61
C LEU A 216 -1.30 3.59 2.94
N GLY A 217 -2.35 4.13 2.30
CA GLY A 217 -3.30 3.33 1.53
C GLY A 217 -2.65 2.63 0.34
N MET A 218 -1.83 3.35 -0.43
CA MET A 218 -1.20 2.81 -1.64
C MET A 218 -0.05 1.84 -1.33
N SER A 219 0.73 2.07 -0.27
CA SER A 219 1.78 1.14 0.17
C SER A 219 1.21 -0.24 0.49
N ARG A 220 -0.03 -0.30 1.01
CA ARG A 220 -0.76 -1.57 1.23
C ARG A 220 -1.12 -2.25 -0.09
N ALA A 221 -1.60 -1.49 -1.08
CA ALA A 221 -2.01 -2.03 -2.38
C ALA A 221 -0.82 -2.58 -3.21
N ILE A 222 0.34 -1.93 -3.17
CA ILE A 222 1.53 -2.36 -3.94
C ILE A 222 2.03 -3.74 -3.48
N GLY A 223 1.98 -3.99 -2.17
CA GLY A 223 2.38 -5.27 -1.56
C GLY A 223 1.26 -6.30 -1.50
N GLU A 224 0.07 -6.00 -2.01
CA GLU A 224 -1.06 -6.92 -1.92
C GLU A 224 -0.78 -8.15 -2.78
N THR A 225 -0.95 -9.31 -2.16
CA THR A 225 -0.53 -10.59 -2.73
C THR A 225 -1.71 -11.50 -2.98
N MET A 226 -2.65 -11.60 -2.03
CA MET A 226 -3.72 -12.60 -2.11
C MET A 226 -4.88 -12.12 -2.98
N VAL A 227 -5.27 -10.84 -2.88
CA VAL A 227 -6.33 -10.29 -3.75
C VAL A 227 -5.94 -10.48 -5.21
N VAL A 228 -4.76 -10.00 -5.60
CA VAL A 228 -4.29 -10.04 -6.99
C VAL A 228 -4.06 -11.46 -7.49
N LEU A 229 -3.56 -12.38 -6.64
CA LEU A 229 -3.40 -13.78 -7.00
C LEU A 229 -4.73 -14.43 -7.39
N MET A 230 -5.81 -14.09 -6.67
CA MET A 230 -7.13 -14.68 -6.89
C MET A 230 -7.85 -14.10 -8.11
N ILE A 231 -7.69 -12.81 -8.41
CA ILE A 231 -8.59 -12.13 -9.36
C ILE A 231 -7.90 -11.49 -10.57
N ALA A 232 -6.57 -11.41 -10.63
CA ALA A 232 -5.90 -10.74 -11.75
C ALA A 232 -5.86 -11.60 -13.03
N GLY A 233 -6.14 -12.91 -12.94
CA GLY A 233 -6.18 -13.83 -14.08
C GLY A 233 -4.89 -14.63 -14.30
N GLY A 234 -3.77 -14.22 -13.72
CA GLY A 234 -2.56 -15.06 -13.60
C GLY A 234 -1.73 -15.20 -14.87
N ALA A 235 -1.99 -14.42 -15.91
CA ALA A 235 -1.23 -14.44 -17.16
C ALA A 235 0.03 -13.55 -17.08
N ALA A 236 1.20 -14.11 -17.35
CA ALA A 236 2.47 -13.37 -17.40
C ALA A 236 2.74 -12.78 -18.79
N GLN A 237 1.82 -11.96 -19.27
CA GLN A 237 1.89 -11.30 -20.57
C GLN A 237 1.70 -9.79 -20.42
N LEU A 238 2.20 -9.02 -21.40
CA LEU A 238 1.97 -7.59 -21.42
C LEU A 238 0.49 -7.30 -21.71
N PRO A 239 -0.23 -6.59 -20.82
CA PRO A 239 -1.61 -6.23 -21.08
C PRO A 239 -1.69 -5.21 -22.21
N SER A 240 -2.57 -5.46 -23.16
CA SER A 240 -2.95 -4.52 -24.24
C SER A 240 -4.20 -3.72 -23.87
N SER A 241 -5.03 -4.28 -23.00
CA SER A 241 -6.28 -3.72 -22.48
C SER A 241 -6.32 -3.80 -20.96
N ILE A 242 -7.14 -2.96 -20.33
CA ILE A 242 -7.44 -3.04 -18.89
C ILE A 242 -8.24 -4.30 -18.52
N PHE A 243 -8.85 -4.95 -19.50
CA PHE A 243 -9.61 -6.20 -19.31
C PHE A 243 -8.78 -7.45 -19.58
N ASP A 244 -7.48 -7.31 -19.86
CA ASP A 244 -6.60 -8.45 -20.04
C ASP A 244 -6.25 -9.08 -18.68
N PRO A 245 -6.12 -10.42 -18.62
CA PRO A 245 -5.55 -11.10 -17.47
C PRO A 245 -4.08 -10.73 -17.32
N VAL A 246 -3.65 -10.53 -16.08
CA VAL A 246 -2.29 -10.14 -15.73
C VAL A 246 -1.80 -10.89 -14.50
N ARG A 247 -0.48 -10.94 -14.33
CA ARG A 247 0.17 -11.51 -13.15
C ARG A 247 1.16 -10.52 -12.54
N PRO A 248 0.78 -9.80 -11.48
CA PRO A 248 1.69 -8.95 -10.72
C PRO A 248 2.84 -9.75 -10.08
N MET A 249 3.98 -9.10 -9.80
CA MET A 249 5.14 -9.72 -9.16
C MET A 249 4.80 -10.44 -7.83
N PRO A 250 4.04 -9.85 -6.88
CA PRO A 250 3.70 -10.56 -5.64
C PRO A 250 2.91 -11.84 -5.89
N ALA A 251 1.97 -11.81 -6.85
CA ALA A 251 1.20 -12.98 -7.25
C ALA A 251 2.08 -14.07 -7.87
N SER A 252 3.04 -13.69 -8.72
CA SER A 252 3.97 -14.66 -9.33
C SER A 252 4.82 -15.37 -8.28
N ILE A 253 5.34 -14.62 -7.30
CA ILE A 253 6.11 -15.18 -6.19
C ILE A 253 5.23 -16.14 -5.38
N ALA A 254 4.03 -15.73 -4.98
CA ALA A 254 3.16 -16.55 -4.16
C ALA A 254 2.65 -17.81 -4.89
N ALA A 255 2.34 -17.70 -6.19
CA ALA A 255 1.84 -18.81 -7.00
C ALA A 255 2.91 -19.89 -7.22
N GLU A 256 4.13 -19.48 -7.57
CA GLU A 256 5.12 -20.42 -8.11
C GLU A 256 6.18 -20.85 -7.07
N MET A 257 6.35 -20.12 -5.95
CA MET A 257 7.40 -20.43 -4.96
C MET A 257 7.24 -21.83 -4.33
N ALA A 258 5.99 -22.27 -4.13
CA ALA A 258 5.72 -23.59 -3.57
C ALA A 258 5.94 -24.73 -4.59
N GLU A 259 5.94 -24.41 -5.89
CA GLU A 259 6.09 -25.38 -6.99
C GLU A 259 7.53 -25.45 -7.51
N ALA A 260 8.32 -24.39 -7.32
CA ALA A 260 9.71 -24.32 -7.74
C ALA A 260 10.61 -25.29 -6.92
N PRO A 261 11.38 -26.19 -7.56
CA PRO A 261 12.31 -27.05 -6.84
C PRO A 261 13.35 -26.23 -6.08
N PHE A 262 13.67 -26.65 -4.85
CA PHE A 262 14.63 -25.95 -4.01
C PHE A 262 15.99 -25.82 -4.71
N ARG A 263 16.51 -24.59 -4.78
CA ARG A 263 17.77 -24.23 -5.48
C ARG A 263 17.79 -24.50 -6.99
N SER A 264 16.63 -24.55 -7.63
CA SER A 264 16.53 -24.48 -9.09
C SER A 264 16.70 -23.04 -9.61
N ASP A 265 16.88 -22.91 -10.92
CA ASP A 265 16.92 -21.59 -11.58
C ASP A 265 15.61 -20.83 -11.40
N HIS A 266 14.48 -21.53 -11.47
CA HIS A 266 13.16 -20.96 -11.18
C HIS A 266 13.05 -20.43 -9.76
N TYR A 267 13.54 -21.18 -8.77
CA TYR A 267 13.61 -20.73 -7.38
C TYR A 267 14.41 -19.43 -7.26
N TYR A 268 15.63 -19.39 -7.80
CA TYR A 268 16.48 -18.20 -7.75
C TYR A 268 15.86 -17.01 -8.51
N ALA A 269 15.21 -17.26 -9.65
CA ALA A 269 14.49 -16.23 -10.41
C ALA A 269 13.33 -15.62 -9.60
N LEU A 270 12.57 -16.41 -8.84
CA LEU A 270 11.51 -15.89 -7.97
C LEU A 270 12.06 -15.00 -6.83
N PHE A 271 13.20 -15.39 -6.23
CA PHE A 271 13.89 -14.52 -5.26
C PHE A 271 14.40 -13.23 -5.90
N ALA A 272 14.94 -13.30 -7.12
CA ALA A 272 15.35 -12.11 -7.88
C ALA A 272 14.15 -11.20 -8.21
N THR A 273 12.99 -11.76 -8.55
CA THR A 273 11.73 -11.00 -8.70
C THR A 273 11.37 -10.30 -7.38
N GLY A 274 11.59 -10.97 -6.24
CA GLY A 274 11.44 -10.39 -4.91
C GLY A 274 12.39 -9.23 -4.63
N ILE A 275 13.66 -9.30 -5.07
CA ILE A 275 14.61 -8.17 -4.99
C ILE A 275 14.07 -6.98 -5.78
N VAL A 276 13.55 -7.22 -6.98
CA VAL A 276 13.00 -6.16 -7.83
C VAL A 276 11.76 -5.54 -7.19
N LEU A 277 10.82 -6.34 -6.70
CA LEU A 277 9.66 -5.87 -5.95
C LEU A 277 10.07 -5.05 -4.72
N PHE A 278 11.07 -5.50 -3.95
CA PHE A 278 11.63 -4.76 -2.81
C PHE A 278 12.22 -3.41 -3.26
N ALA A 279 12.97 -3.37 -4.35
CA ALA A 279 13.53 -2.12 -4.86
C ALA A 279 12.43 -1.15 -5.32
N PHE A 280 11.39 -1.64 -6.01
CA PHE A 280 10.25 -0.82 -6.43
C PHE A 280 9.45 -0.27 -5.25
N THR A 281 9.14 -1.12 -4.26
CA THR A 281 8.43 -0.70 -3.04
C THR A 281 9.25 0.32 -2.24
N LEU A 282 10.56 0.10 -2.09
CA LEU A 282 11.45 1.05 -1.43
C LEU A 282 11.49 2.39 -2.18
N LEU A 283 11.66 2.36 -3.51
CA LEU A 283 11.67 3.57 -4.33
C LEU A 283 10.36 4.35 -4.22
N PHE A 284 9.23 3.65 -4.32
CA PHE A 284 7.90 4.25 -4.17
C PHE A 284 7.74 4.91 -2.80
N ASN A 285 8.12 4.21 -1.72
CA ASN A 285 8.03 4.73 -0.37
C ASN A 285 8.95 5.96 -0.17
N LEU A 286 10.17 5.94 -0.70
CA LEU A 286 11.10 7.08 -0.64
C LEU A 286 10.56 8.30 -1.39
N VAL A 287 10.05 8.10 -2.61
CA VAL A 287 9.43 9.18 -3.40
C VAL A 287 8.21 9.75 -2.68
N SER A 288 7.37 8.86 -2.16
CA SER A 288 6.18 9.21 -1.37
C SER A 288 6.53 10.04 -0.14
N GLU A 289 7.53 9.61 0.63
CA GLU A 289 7.99 10.33 1.83
C GLU A 289 8.59 11.70 1.48
N TYR A 290 9.38 11.78 0.39
CA TYR A 290 9.92 13.05 -0.09
C TYR A 290 8.80 14.04 -0.46
N ILE A 291 7.76 13.57 -1.15
CA ILE A 291 6.58 14.38 -1.49
C ILE A 291 5.85 14.85 -0.23
N SER A 292 5.58 13.95 0.72
CA SER A 292 4.89 14.30 1.98
C SER A 292 5.67 15.35 2.80
N ASN A 293 7.00 15.18 2.91
CA ASN A 293 7.85 16.12 3.65
C ASN A 293 7.91 17.51 3.03
N LYS A 294 7.77 17.63 1.70
CA LYS A 294 7.72 18.93 1.02
C LYS A 294 6.45 19.73 1.38
N TYR A 295 5.34 19.03 1.61
CA TYR A 295 4.05 19.65 1.96
C TYR A 295 3.80 19.77 3.46
N ARG A 296 4.72 19.25 4.30
CA ARG A 296 4.69 19.46 5.74
C ARG A 296 4.95 20.94 6.02
N GLN A 297 3.89 21.74 6.00
CA GLN A 297 3.93 23.10 6.51
C GLN A 297 4.37 23.00 7.97
N VAL A 298 5.49 23.64 8.29
CA VAL A 298 5.88 23.86 9.68
C VAL A 298 4.73 24.65 10.27
N GLY A 299 3.88 23.97 11.04
CA GLY A 299 2.75 24.60 11.71
C GLY A 299 3.27 25.86 12.39
N ALA A 300 2.52 26.94 12.26
CA ALA A 300 2.68 28.16 13.03
C ALA A 300 2.43 27.84 14.52
N ALA A 301 3.30 27.05 15.13
CA ALA A 301 3.51 26.97 16.55
C ALA A 301 4.57 28.03 16.87
N THR A 302 4.19 29.31 16.75
CA THR A 302 4.89 30.50 17.27
C THR A 302 4.17 31.76 16.82
N LEU A 303 2.93 31.97 17.29
CA LEU A 303 2.41 33.31 17.60
C LEU A 303 1.56 33.21 18.87
#